data_AF-A0A5B0VP09-F1
#
_entry.id   AF-A0A5B0VP09-F1
#
_cell.length_a   1.000
_cell.length_b   1.000
_cell.length_c   1.000
_cell.angle_alpha   90.00
_cell.angle_beta   90.00
_cell.angle_gamma   90.00
#
_symmetry.space_group_name_H-M   'P 1'
#
loop_
_entity.id
_entity.type
_entity.pdbx_description
1 polymer ?
#
loop_
_entity_poly.entity_id
_entity_poly.type
_entity_poly.pdbx_seq_one_letter_code
_entity_poly.pdbx_strand_id
1 'polypeptide(L)'
;MSEQEERAQARFDDDSPFVELWSDPKRRERYQFHAREWYEFLKQYRDHARQGHVEYGKWLIASLLAVHGGSLYALNALRTAVQPHQVVGLITSASWHLAGIFLTLVAGFFAWLNFQFAEMLYSARVKPIVVFKTDEWHQDQSTRDPVNATMWMAAASGLLSGLCFLFSSVNIIGVLRQG
;
A
#
# COMPACT_ATOMS: atom_id res chain seq x y z
N MET A 1 -45.93 -36.85 -0.51
CA MET A 1 -45.37 -35.71 0.22
C MET A 1 -46.54 -34.85 0.66
N SER A 2 -46.70 -34.61 1.95
CA SER A 2 -47.80 -33.80 2.48
C SER A 2 -47.52 -32.31 2.25
N GLU A 3 -48.57 -31.49 2.17
CA GLU A 3 -48.44 -30.03 2.00
C GLU A 3 -47.59 -29.38 3.12
N GLN A 4 -47.56 -30.00 4.32
CA GLN A 4 -46.71 -29.57 5.42
C GLN A 4 -45.23 -29.88 5.18
N GLU A 5 -44.91 -31.03 4.58
CA GLU A 5 -43.53 -31.40 4.20
C GLU A 5 -43.01 -30.47 3.09
N GLU A 6 -43.85 -30.13 2.11
CA GLU A 6 -43.48 -29.21 1.01
C GLU A 6 -43.19 -27.79 1.54
N ARG A 7 -44.02 -27.29 2.46
CA ARG A 7 -43.78 -25.98 3.10
C ARG A 7 -42.56 -25.99 4.03
N ALA A 8 -42.27 -27.11 4.70
CA ALA A 8 -41.09 -27.24 5.54
C ALA A 8 -39.80 -27.27 4.71
N GLN A 9 -39.81 -28.01 3.59
CA GLN A 9 -38.70 -28.07 2.65
C GLN A 9 -38.43 -26.69 2.02
N ALA A 10 -39.47 -26.00 1.55
CA ALA A 10 -39.32 -24.68 0.94
C ALA A 10 -38.73 -23.62 1.88
N ARG A 11 -39.00 -23.70 3.20
CA ARG A 11 -38.37 -22.83 4.20
C ARG A 11 -36.91 -23.16 4.43
N PHE A 12 -36.58 -24.44 4.53
CA PHE A 12 -35.19 -24.89 4.71
C PHE A 12 -34.31 -24.48 3.51
N ASP A 13 -34.86 -24.62 2.30
CA ASP A 13 -34.24 -24.24 1.05
C ASP A 13 -33.95 -22.73 0.96
N ASP A 14 -34.82 -21.88 1.52
CA ASP A 14 -34.71 -20.40 1.47
C ASP A 14 -33.73 -19.81 2.51
N ASP A 15 -33.34 -20.61 3.51
CA ASP A 15 -32.32 -20.29 4.53
C ASP A 15 -30.95 -20.94 4.24
N SER A 16 -30.83 -21.70 3.15
CA SER A 16 -29.58 -22.37 2.79
C SER A 16 -28.46 -21.37 2.50
N PRO A 17 -27.22 -21.63 2.96
CA PRO A 17 -26.07 -20.82 2.55
C PRO A 17 -25.77 -20.99 1.05
N PHE A 18 -26.20 -22.09 0.43
CA PHE A 18 -26.03 -22.33 -0.99
C PHE A 18 -27.17 -21.71 -1.77
N VAL A 19 -26.82 -20.75 -2.61
CA VAL A 19 -27.75 -19.94 -3.40
C VAL A 19 -28.53 -20.78 -4.41
N GLU A 20 -27.97 -21.90 -4.85
CA GLU A 20 -28.64 -22.81 -5.79
C GLU A 20 -29.86 -23.51 -5.17
N LEU A 21 -29.85 -23.72 -3.85
CA LEU A 21 -30.91 -24.39 -3.10
C LEU A 21 -32.10 -23.46 -2.81
N TRP A 22 -31.99 -22.16 -3.11
CA TRP A 22 -33.06 -21.20 -2.84
C TRP A 22 -34.30 -21.47 -3.71
N SER A 23 -35.46 -21.41 -3.05
CA SER A 23 -36.76 -21.68 -3.67
C SER A 23 -37.23 -20.54 -4.60
N ASP A 24 -36.91 -19.27 -4.30
CA ASP A 24 -37.23 -18.13 -5.18
C ASP A 24 -36.17 -17.93 -6.29
N PRO A 25 -36.49 -18.20 -7.58
CA PRO A 25 -35.54 -18.00 -8.67
C PRO A 25 -35.14 -16.53 -8.86
N LYS A 26 -36.02 -15.57 -8.56
CA LYS A 26 -35.71 -14.14 -8.71
C LYS A 26 -34.76 -13.67 -7.63
N ARG A 27 -34.90 -14.16 -6.39
CA ARG A 27 -33.95 -13.89 -5.29
C ARG A 27 -32.56 -14.41 -5.64
N ARG A 28 -32.48 -15.65 -6.12
CA ARG A 28 -31.24 -16.28 -6.59
C ARG A 28 -30.56 -15.46 -7.69
N GLU A 29 -31.31 -15.06 -8.71
CA GLU A 29 -30.78 -14.26 -9.82
C GLU A 29 -30.25 -12.90 -9.36
N ARG A 30 -31.01 -12.15 -8.53
CA ARG A 30 -30.57 -10.87 -7.97
C ARG A 30 -29.28 -11.00 -7.16
N TYR A 31 -29.18 -12.04 -6.34
CA TYR A 31 -27.98 -12.29 -5.55
C TYR A 31 -26.79 -12.61 -6.45
N GLN A 32 -26.93 -13.55 -7.38
CA GLN A 32 -25.84 -13.94 -8.27
C GLN A 32 -25.37 -12.78 -9.14
N PHE A 33 -26.31 -11.94 -9.63
CA PHE A 33 -25.99 -10.73 -10.36
C PHE A 33 -25.16 -9.78 -9.49
N HIS A 34 -25.66 -9.42 -8.30
CA HIS A 34 -24.96 -8.53 -7.38
C HIS A 34 -23.59 -9.08 -6.95
N ALA A 35 -23.49 -10.38 -6.65
CA ALA A 35 -22.25 -11.04 -6.25
C ALA A 35 -21.20 -11.02 -7.36
N ARG A 36 -21.62 -11.24 -8.62
CA ARG A 36 -20.72 -11.15 -9.79
C ARG A 36 -20.24 -9.72 -10.02
N GLU A 37 -21.15 -8.75 -10.02
CA GLU A 37 -20.81 -7.33 -10.18
C GLU A 37 -19.83 -6.88 -9.09
N TRP A 38 -20.08 -7.27 -7.84
CA TRP A 38 -19.20 -6.95 -6.72
C TRP A 38 -17.82 -7.60 -6.85
N TYR A 39 -17.77 -8.88 -7.24
CA TYR A 39 -16.52 -9.61 -7.46
C TYR A 39 -15.70 -8.97 -8.59
N GLU A 40 -16.32 -8.67 -9.73
CA GLU A 40 -15.66 -8.02 -10.86
C GLU A 40 -15.20 -6.60 -10.51
N PHE A 41 -16.02 -5.83 -9.78
CA PHE A 41 -15.64 -4.52 -9.28
C PHE A 41 -14.38 -4.58 -8.39
N LEU A 42 -14.35 -5.49 -7.40
CA LEU A 42 -13.19 -5.61 -6.51
C LEU A 42 -11.92 -6.07 -7.25
N LYS A 43 -12.08 -6.97 -8.22
CA LYS A 43 -10.97 -7.43 -9.07
C LYS A 43 -10.40 -6.29 -9.91
N GLN A 44 -11.25 -5.52 -10.60
CA GLN A 44 -10.82 -4.36 -11.38
C GLN A 44 -10.18 -3.29 -10.50
N TYR A 45 -10.80 -2.97 -9.35
CA TYR A 45 -10.28 -1.99 -8.42
C TYR A 45 -8.89 -2.37 -7.91
N ARG A 46 -8.68 -3.65 -7.55
CA ARG A 46 -7.37 -4.17 -7.12
C ARG A 46 -6.31 -3.96 -8.19
N ASP A 47 -6.63 -4.30 -9.44
CA ASP A 47 -5.67 -4.23 -10.54
C ASP A 47 -5.32 -2.77 -10.87
N HIS A 48 -6.31 -1.86 -10.90
CA HIS A 48 -6.10 -0.44 -11.09
C HIS A 48 -5.31 0.22 -9.94
N ALA A 49 -5.67 -0.08 -8.69
CA ALA A 49 -4.97 0.45 -7.53
C ALA A 49 -3.51 -0.02 -7.50
N ARG A 50 -3.25 -1.30 -7.79
CA ARG A 50 -1.89 -1.85 -7.84
C ARG A 50 -1.05 -1.15 -8.92
N GLN A 51 -1.58 -0.99 -10.13
CA GLN A 51 -0.86 -0.30 -11.21
C GLN A 51 -0.56 1.16 -10.87
N GLY A 52 -1.57 1.91 -10.42
CA GLY A 52 -1.40 3.32 -10.07
C GLY A 52 -0.37 3.53 -8.95
N HIS A 53 -0.50 2.80 -7.84
CA HIS A 53 0.40 2.98 -6.70
C HIS A 53 1.84 2.54 -6.99
N VAL A 54 2.05 1.47 -7.76
CA VAL A 54 3.39 1.02 -8.14
C VAL A 54 4.08 2.03 -9.04
N GLU A 55 3.38 2.57 -10.05
CA GLU A 55 3.96 3.54 -10.97
C GLU A 55 4.35 4.84 -10.26
N TYR A 56 3.45 5.44 -9.46
CA TYR A 56 3.78 6.65 -8.69
C TYR A 56 4.87 6.39 -7.65
N GLY A 57 4.82 5.25 -6.95
CA GLY A 57 5.82 4.89 -5.95
C GLY A 57 7.23 4.75 -6.55
N LYS A 58 7.35 4.16 -7.74
CA LYS A 58 8.61 4.05 -8.49
C LYS A 58 9.21 5.43 -8.77
N TRP A 59 8.42 6.36 -9.30
CA TRP A 59 8.88 7.72 -9.60
C TRP A 59 9.25 8.51 -8.35
N LEU A 60 8.51 8.33 -7.26
CA LEU A 60 8.80 8.97 -5.98
C LEU A 60 10.15 8.50 -5.41
N ILE A 61 10.37 7.18 -5.35
CA ILE A 61 11.64 6.59 -4.87
C ILE A 61 12.80 7.02 -5.76
N ALA A 62 12.63 6.95 -7.08
CA ALA A 62 13.66 7.37 -8.03
C ALA A 62 14.02 8.85 -7.84
N SER A 63 13.03 9.71 -7.64
CA SER A 63 13.24 11.15 -7.41
C SER A 63 14.00 11.41 -6.11
N LEU A 64 13.64 10.74 -5.01
CA LEU A 64 14.34 10.87 -3.74
C LEU A 64 15.81 10.40 -3.85
N LEU A 65 16.03 9.23 -4.45
CA LEU A 65 17.39 8.71 -4.68
C LEU A 65 18.20 9.66 -5.56
N ALA A 66 17.61 10.19 -6.64
CA ALA A 66 18.27 11.13 -7.54
C ALA A 66 18.63 12.44 -6.83
N VAL A 67 17.74 12.98 -6.00
CA VAL A 67 18.00 14.21 -5.23
C VAL A 67 19.14 13.98 -4.23
N HIS A 68 19.08 12.92 -3.41
CA HIS A 68 20.15 12.66 -2.44
C HIS A 68 21.48 12.31 -3.11
N GLY A 69 21.46 11.50 -4.16
CA GLY A 69 22.66 11.14 -4.94
C GLY A 69 23.29 12.34 -5.64
N GLY A 70 22.46 13.17 -6.28
CA GLY A 70 22.91 14.41 -6.92
C GLY A 70 23.52 15.40 -5.93
N SER A 71 22.93 15.53 -4.74
CA SER A 71 23.51 16.37 -3.68
C SER A 71 24.84 15.84 -3.16
N LEU A 72 25.00 14.52 -2.98
CA LEU A 72 26.28 13.93 -2.59
C LEU A 72 27.37 14.20 -3.64
N TYR A 73 27.03 14.07 -4.92
CA TYR A 73 27.94 14.41 -6.01
C TYR A 73 28.35 15.89 -5.96
N ALA A 74 27.40 16.80 -5.77
CA ALA A 74 27.68 18.23 -5.64
C ALA A 74 28.53 18.58 -4.41
N LEU A 75 28.26 17.96 -3.25
CA LEU A 75 29.06 18.14 -2.03
C LEU A 75 30.50 17.67 -2.23
N ASN A 76 30.70 16.55 -2.94
CA ASN A 76 32.04 16.08 -3.26
C ASN A 76 32.80 17.06 -4.16
N ALA A 77 32.12 17.71 -5.12
CA ALA A 77 32.71 18.73 -5.97
C ALA A 77 33.11 20.00 -5.18
N LEU A 78 32.35 20.37 -4.13
CA LEU A 78 32.66 21.52 -3.27
C LEU A 78 33.89 21.30 -2.37
N ARG A 79 34.29 20.04 -2.12
CA ARG A 79 35.38 19.70 -1.19
C ARG A 79 36.69 20.48 -1.43
N THR A 80 37.03 20.74 -2.70
CA THR A 80 38.28 21.44 -3.05
C THR A 80 38.16 22.96 -3.02
N ALA A 81 36.94 23.50 -2.94
CA ALA A 81 36.66 24.94 -2.98
C ALA A 81 36.42 25.55 -1.58
N VAL A 82 36.27 24.71 -0.55
CA VAL A 82 35.97 25.16 0.82
C VAL A 82 37.22 25.31 1.68
N GLN A 83 37.13 26.17 2.68
CA GLN A 83 38.16 26.34 3.71
C GLN A 83 38.20 25.14 4.68
N PRO A 84 39.34 24.85 5.35
CA PRO A 84 39.45 23.72 6.26
C PRO A 84 38.39 23.67 7.37
N HIS A 85 37.96 24.83 7.87
CA HIS A 85 36.94 24.93 8.92
C HIS A 85 35.52 24.56 8.43
N GLN A 86 35.25 24.63 7.12
CA GLN A 86 33.95 24.31 6.51
C GLN A 86 33.77 22.81 6.21
N VAL A 87 34.86 22.03 6.24
CA VAL A 87 34.86 20.59 5.90
C VAL A 87 33.94 19.79 6.82
N VAL A 88 33.90 20.13 8.12
CA VAL A 88 33.00 19.48 9.09
C VAL A 88 31.54 19.67 8.68
N GLY A 89 31.19 20.86 8.20
CA GLY A 89 29.87 21.18 7.68
C GLY A 89 29.48 20.33 6.47
N LEU A 90 30.39 20.14 5.52
CA LEU A 90 30.18 19.27 4.35
C LEU A 90 29.93 17.81 4.77
N ILE A 91 30.71 17.30 5.73
CA ILE A 91 30.55 15.92 6.25
C ILE A 91 29.18 15.74 6.90
N THR A 92 28.74 16.70 7.71
CA THR A 92 27.40 16.68 8.32
C THR A 92 26.31 16.66 7.25
N SER A 93 26.40 17.52 6.23
CA SER A 93 25.45 17.52 5.10
C SER A 93 25.47 16.20 4.32
N ALA A 94 26.63 15.63 4.04
CA ALA A 94 26.75 14.33 3.38
C ALA A 94 26.09 13.22 4.23
N SER A 95 26.25 13.25 5.55
CA SER A 95 25.65 12.29 6.48
C SER A 95 24.12 12.35 6.43
N TRP A 96 23.54 13.54 6.34
CA TRP A 96 22.09 13.70 6.14
C TRP A 96 21.61 13.09 4.82
N HIS A 97 22.36 13.24 3.71
CA HIS A 97 21.96 12.60 2.45
C HIS A 97 22.06 11.07 2.50
N LEU A 98 23.08 10.52 3.17
CA LEU A 98 23.20 9.08 3.38
C LEU A 98 22.03 8.53 4.22
N ALA A 99 21.66 9.23 5.30
CA ALA A 99 20.48 8.90 6.09
C ALA A 99 19.19 8.95 5.25
N GLY A 100 19.05 9.96 4.40
CA GLY A 100 17.93 10.06 3.46
C GLY A 100 17.85 8.90 2.47
N ILE A 101 18.97 8.51 1.83
CA ILE A 101 19.03 7.34 0.95
C ILE A 101 18.57 6.09 1.70
N PHE A 102 19.08 5.87 2.91
CA PHE A 102 18.68 4.73 3.73
C PHE A 102 17.17 4.74 4.03
N LEU A 103 16.62 5.88 4.44
CA LEU A 103 15.18 6.04 4.70
C LEU A 103 14.32 5.84 3.44
N THR A 104 14.81 6.27 2.27
CA THR A 104 14.16 6.00 0.98
C THR A 104 14.10 4.50 0.68
N LEU A 105 15.18 3.76 0.94
CA LEU A 105 15.19 2.30 0.79
C LEU A 105 14.25 1.62 1.78
N VAL A 106 14.21 2.08 3.03
CA VAL A 106 13.26 1.60 4.05
C VAL A 106 11.82 1.88 3.63
N ALA A 107 11.53 3.05 3.05
CA ALA A 107 10.21 3.37 2.50
C ALA A 107 9.81 2.40 1.38
N GLY A 108 10.73 2.12 0.45
CA GLY A 108 10.52 1.12 -0.60
C GLY A 108 10.30 -0.29 -0.07
N PHE A 109 11.04 -0.68 0.98
CA PHE A 109 10.86 -1.99 1.63
C PHE A 109 9.48 -2.12 2.30
N PHE A 110 9.02 -1.10 3.03
CA PHE A 110 7.68 -1.12 3.62
C PHE A 110 6.57 -1.07 2.57
N ALA A 111 6.76 -0.34 1.46
CA ALA A 111 5.84 -0.38 0.34
C ALA A 111 5.76 -1.78 -0.29
N TRP A 112 6.89 -2.48 -0.42
CA TRP A 112 6.90 -3.86 -0.90
C TRP A 112 6.16 -4.80 0.06
N LEU A 113 6.40 -4.70 1.37
CA LEU A 113 5.67 -5.48 2.38
C LEU A 113 4.16 -5.18 2.35
N ASN A 114 3.80 -3.91 2.16
CA ASN A 114 2.41 -3.50 2.02
C ASN A 114 1.71 -4.24 0.87
N PHE A 115 2.37 -4.37 -0.29
CA PHE A 115 1.84 -5.14 -1.41
C PHE A 115 1.67 -6.63 -1.08
N GLN A 116 2.60 -7.24 -0.34
CA GLN A 116 2.46 -8.64 0.09
C GLN A 116 1.24 -8.82 1.00
N PHE A 117 1.06 -7.95 1.99
CA PHE A 117 -0.08 -8.03 2.90
C PHE A 117 -1.41 -7.72 2.21
N ALA A 118 -1.42 -6.74 1.30
CA ALA A 118 -2.60 -6.43 0.51
C ALA A 118 -3.01 -7.62 -0.36
N GLU A 119 -2.05 -8.28 -1.01
CA GLU A 119 -2.32 -9.46 -1.85
C GLU A 119 -2.90 -10.62 -1.04
N MET A 120 -2.34 -10.90 0.16
CA MET A 120 -2.91 -11.89 1.08
C MET A 120 -4.34 -11.53 1.52
N LEU A 121 -4.58 -10.25 1.88
CA LEU A 121 -5.88 -9.77 2.31
C LEU A 121 -6.93 -9.86 1.19
N TYR A 122 -6.57 -9.43 -0.03
CA TYR A 122 -7.45 -9.53 -1.19
C TYR A 122 -7.74 -10.98 -1.55
N SER A 123 -6.75 -11.87 -1.50
CA SER A 123 -6.94 -13.30 -1.78
C SER A 123 -7.89 -13.96 -0.76
N ALA A 124 -7.88 -13.49 0.49
CA ALA A 124 -8.81 -13.94 1.52
C ALA A 124 -10.24 -13.39 1.33
N ARG A 125 -10.37 -12.13 0.85
CA ARG A 125 -11.67 -11.43 0.72
C ARG A 125 -12.37 -11.69 -0.62
N VAL A 126 -11.63 -11.91 -1.70
CA VAL A 126 -12.16 -12.02 -3.07
C VAL A 126 -12.18 -13.49 -3.50
N LYS A 127 -13.03 -14.30 -2.85
CA LYS A 127 -13.22 -15.71 -3.20
C LYS A 127 -14.33 -15.84 -4.25
N PRO A 128 -14.14 -16.56 -5.37
CA PRO A 128 -15.19 -16.74 -6.38
C PRO A 128 -16.42 -17.51 -5.84
N ILE A 129 -16.26 -18.25 -4.73
CA ILE A 129 -17.33 -19.01 -4.09
C ILE A 129 -18.47 -18.12 -3.57
N VAL A 130 -18.24 -16.81 -3.36
CA VAL A 130 -19.28 -15.87 -2.90
C VAL A 130 -20.41 -15.67 -3.91
N VAL A 131 -20.23 -16.12 -5.17
CA VAL A 131 -21.32 -16.13 -6.16
C VAL A 131 -22.33 -17.24 -5.87
N PHE A 132 -21.90 -18.30 -5.18
CA PHE A 132 -22.69 -19.51 -4.92
C PHE A 132 -23.04 -19.71 -3.45
N LYS A 133 -22.32 -19.04 -2.53
CA LYS A 133 -22.48 -19.20 -1.08
C LYS A 133 -22.58 -17.85 -0.36
N THR A 134 -23.59 -17.71 0.51
CA THR A 134 -23.85 -16.46 1.27
C THR A 134 -23.07 -16.34 2.57
N ASP A 135 -22.68 -17.45 3.18
CA ASP A 135 -21.92 -17.53 4.44
C ASP A 135 -20.44 -17.13 4.30
N GLU A 136 -19.95 -17.09 3.07
CA GLU A 136 -18.59 -16.64 2.73
C GLU A 136 -18.50 -15.12 2.51
N TRP A 137 -19.63 -14.40 2.64
CA TRP A 137 -19.68 -12.96 2.45
C TRP A 137 -19.03 -12.23 3.62
N HIS A 138 -17.91 -11.53 3.35
CA HIS A 138 -17.23 -10.63 4.29
C HIS A 138 -17.06 -11.20 5.70
N GLN A 139 -16.34 -12.33 5.82
CA GLN A 139 -15.85 -12.74 7.14
C GLN A 139 -14.93 -11.64 7.67
N ASP A 140 -15.36 -11.02 8.76
CA ASP A 140 -14.64 -9.94 9.43
C ASP A 140 -13.34 -10.54 9.99
N GLN A 141 -12.22 -10.23 9.35
CA GLN A 141 -10.94 -10.78 9.74
C GLN A 141 -10.01 -9.69 10.29
N SER A 142 -9.67 -9.94 11.56
CA SER A 142 -8.53 -9.43 12.32
C SER A 142 -8.57 -7.94 12.70
N THR A 143 -8.51 -7.69 14.01
CA THR A 143 -8.23 -6.37 14.61
C THR A 143 -6.87 -5.78 14.23
N ARG A 144 -6.00 -6.56 13.57
CA ARG A 144 -4.70 -6.11 13.08
C ARG A 144 -4.75 -5.91 11.57
N ASP A 145 -4.53 -4.65 11.16
CA ASP A 145 -4.41 -4.23 9.77
C ASP A 145 -2.92 -3.97 9.40
N PRO A 146 -2.18 -5.01 8.98
CA PRO A 146 -0.78 -4.87 8.58
C PRO A 146 -0.62 -4.03 7.30
N VAL A 147 -1.67 -3.91 6.47
CA VAL A 147 -1.65 -3.07 5.27
C VAL A 147 -1.57 -1.62 5.71
N ASN A 148 -2.48 -1.15 6.55
CA ASN A 148 -2.43 0.23 7.01
C ASN A 148 -1.13 0.55 7.76
N ALA A 149 -0.65 -0.36 8.62
CA ALA A 149 0.61 -0.17 9.34
C ALA A 149 1.81 0.02 8.41
N THR A 150 1.99 -0.86 7.42
CA THR A 150 3.11 -0.77 6.46
C THR A 150 3.02 0.44 5.56
N MET A 151 1.80 0.86 5.19
CA MET A 151 1.57 2.10 4.43
C MET A 151 2.07 3.33 5.20
N TRP A 152 1.71 3.46 6.48
CA TRP A 152 2.16 4.58 7.31
C TRP A 152 3.68 4.55 7.55
N MET A 153 4.27 3.38 7.74
CA MET A 153 5.73 3.25 7.90
C MET A 153 6.49 3.65 6.62
N ALA A 154 5.97 3.29 5.45
CA ALA A 154 6.53 3.72 4.17
C ALA A 154 6.45 5.24 4.00
N ALA A 155 5.27 5.82 4.26
CA ALA A 155 5.04 7.26 4.18
C ALA A 155 5.92 8.04 5.16
N ALA A 156 6.00 7.61 6.42
CA ALA A 156 6.83 8.24 7.45
C ALA A 156 8.31 8.22 7.05
N SER A 157 8.80 7.10 6.53
CA SER A 157 10.20 6.95 6.11
C SER A 157 10.51 7.84 4.89
N GLY A 158 9.61 7.92 3.91
CA GLY A 158 9.74 8.84 2.77
C GLY A 158 9.75 10.32 3.17
N LEU A 159 8.88 10.71 4.10
CA LEU A 159 8.84 12.07 4.65
C LEU A 159 10.11 12.42 5.43
N LEU A 160 10.58 11.51 6.29
CA LEU A 160 11.83 11.68 7.02
C LEU A 160 13.02 11.82 6.07
N SER A 161 13.04 11.07 4.96
CA SER A 161 14.06 11.25 3.90
C SER A 161 14.06 12.66 3.33
N GLY A 162 12.87 13.21 3.02
CA GLY A 162 12.72 14.59 2.56
C GLY A 162 13.20 15.61 3.60
N LEU A 163 12.95 15.37 4.90
CA LEU A 163 13.47 16.22 5.97
C LEU A 163 15.00 16.17 6.07
N CYS A 164 15.62 15.01 5.84
CA CYS A 164 17.08 14.92 5.77
C CYS A 164 17.65 15.80 4.65
N PHE A 165 17.00 15.84 3.48
CA PHE A 165 17.38 16.75 2.40
C PHE A 165 17.28 18.23 2.83
N LEU A 166 16.19 18.61 3.51
CA LEU A 166 15.98 19.97 3.99
C LEU A 166 17.04 20.38 5.03
N PHE A 167 17.31 19.53 6.04
CA PHE A 167 18.33 19.82 7.05
C PHE A 167 19.73 19.91 6.45
N SER A 168 20.07 19.04 5.50
CA SER A 168 21.33 19.14 4.76
C SER A 168 21.45 20.47 4.03
N SER A 169 20.36 20.92 3.38
CA SER A 169 20.30 22.16 2.61
C SER A 169 20.47 23.40 3.50
N VAL A 170 19.82 23.42 4.67
CA VAL A 170 20.00 24.51 5.65
C VAL A 170 21.44 24.54 6.16
N ASN A 171 22.00 23.38 6.50
CA ASN A 171 23.37 23.27 6.99
C ASN A 171 24.40 23.75 5.96
N ILE A 172 24.29 23.32 4.69
CA ILE A 172 25.25 23.72 3.65
C ILE A 172 25.21 25.22 3.37
N ILE A 173 24.03 25.84 3.37
CA ILE A 173 23.89 27.29 3.22
C ILE A 173 24.55 28.01 4.40
N GLY A 174 24.35 27.51 5.62
CA GLY A 174 24.99 28.06 6.82
C GLY A 174 26.52 28.00 6.75
N VAL A 175 27.07 26.87 6.32
CA VAL A 175 28.51 26.65 6.17
C VAL A 175 29.12 27.58 5.11
N LEU A 176 28.46 27.73 3.97
CA LEU A 176 28.94 28.58 2.87
C LEU A 176 28.87 30.08 3.20
N ARG A 177 27.94 30.51 4.07
CA ARG A 177 27.86 31.91 4.54
C ARG A 177 28.97 32.30 5.53
N GLN A 178 29.66 31.32 6.11
CA GLN A 178 30.72 31.56 7.11
C GLN A 178 32.12 31.70 6.49
N GLY A 179 32.28 31.38 5.20
CA GLY A 179 33.53 31.56 4.46
C GLY A 179 33.55 32.89 3.72
#